data_AF-A0A182VV05-F1
#
_entry.id   AF-A0A182VV05-F1
#
_cell.length_a   1.000
_cell.length_b   1.000
_cell.length_c   1.000
_cell.angle_alpha   90.00
_cell.angle_beta   90.00
_cell.angle_gamma   90.00
#
_symmetry.space_group_name_H-M   'P 1'
#
loop_
_entity.id
_entity.type
_entity.pdbx_description
1 polymer ?
#
loop_
_entity_poly.entity_id
_entity_poly.type
_entity_poly.pdbx_seq_one_letter_code
_entity_poly.pdbx_strand_id
1 'polypeptide(L)' 'MGHHPEPPVMISDKLPESLRKKMMTFQAKNELPVFLKGGPADKALFGITASLCVVGVLGIFKMVYDLGFAKKKA' A
#
# COMPACT_ATOMS: atom_id res chain seq x y z
N MET A 1 15.75 -21.61 -0.87
CA MET A 1 15.75 -20.22 -0.36
C MET A 1 16.43 -20.26 0.99
N GLY A 2 17.64 -19.73 1.09
CA GLY A 2 18.53 -19.95 2.24
C GLY A 2 18.00 -19.34 3.53
N HIS A 3 18.11 -20.08 4.63
CA HIS A 3 17.98 -19.54 5.98
C HIS A 3 19.18 -18.65 6.28
N HIS A 4 19.14 -17.40 5.80
CA HIS A 4 19.99 -16.36 6.36
C HIS A 4 19.36 -15.90 7.67
N PRO A 5 20.08 -15.95 8.81
CA PRO A 5 19.57 -15.42 10.06
C PRO A 5 19.30 -13.91 9.88
N GLU A 6 18.09 -13.48 10.21
CA GLU A 6 17.73 -12.07 10.07
C GLU A 6 18.57 -11.19 10.98
N PRO A 7 19.08 -10.04 10.50
CA PRO A 7 19.88 -9.15 11.31
C PRO A 7 19.09 -8.66 12.54
N PRO A 8 19.75 -8.46 13.69
CA PRO A 8 19.09 -7.93 14.89
C PRO A 8 18.59 -6.50 14.65
N VAL A 9 17.44 -6.15 15.23
CA VAL A 9 16.90 -4.79 15.20
C VAL A 9 17.72 -3.91 16.15
N MET A 10 18.64 -3.12 15.59
CA MET A 10 19.57 -2.28 16.35
C MET A 10 19.02 -0.87 16.54
N ILE A 11 17.98 -0.71 17.37
CA ILE A 11 17.43 0.61 17.71
C ILE A 11 18.15 1.15 18.96
N SER A 12 18.91 2.23 18.81
CA SER A 12 19.65 2.85 19.91
C SER A 12 18.72 3.57 20.91
N ASP A 13 19.00 3.42 22.20
CA ASP A 13 18.32 4.16 23.28
C ASP A 13 18.71 5.64 23.36
N LYS A 14 19.73 6.06 22.60
CA LYS A 14 20.17 7.47 22.53
C LYS A 14 19.36 8.31 21.53
N LEU A 15 18.40 7.70 20.84
CA LEU A 15 17.57 8.39 19.86
C LEU A 15 16.44 9.19 20.53
N PRO A 16 16.01 10.31 19.91
CA PRO A 16 14.79 10.98 20.32
C PRO A 16 13.60 10.01 20.34
N GLU A 17 12.73 10.12 21.35
CA GLU A 17 11.65 9.16 21.59
C GLU A 17 10.71 9.00 20.39
N SER A 18 10.40 10.11 19.69
CA SER A 18 9.55 10.11 18.50
C SER A 18 10.16 9.28 17.37
N LEU A 19 11.46 9.44 17.11
CA LEU A 19 12.19 8.68 16.09
C LEU A 19 12.32 7.21 16.50
N ARG A 20 12.65 6.93 17.75
CA ARG A 20 12.74 5.57 18.30
C ARG A 20 11.43 4.81 18.12
N LYS A 21 10.29 5.44 18.44
CA LYS A 21 8.95 4.85 18.23
C LYS A 21 8.68 4.53 16.77
N LYS A 22 8.99 5.44 15.84
CA LYS A 22 8.82 5.19 14.40
C LYS A 22 9.69 4.03 13.92
N MET A 23 10.96 3.99 14.32
CA MET A 23 11.85 2.88 13.99
C MET A 23 11.32 1.55 14.52
N MET A 24 10.80 1.51 15.75
CA MET A 24 10.17 0.31 16.31
C MET A 24 8.95 -0.14 15.49
N THR A 25 8.08 0.79 15.07
CA THR A 25 6.91 0.47 14.24
C THR A 25 7.31 -0.11 12.87
N PHE A 26 8.22 0.55 12.15
CA PHE A 26 8.54 0.16 10.77
C PHE A 26 9.54 -1.01 10.68
N GLN A 27 10.37 -1.21 11.71
CA GLN A 27 11.30 -2.35 11.81
C GLN A 27 10.72 -3.52 12.62
N ALA A 28 9.46 -3.44 13.05
CA ALA A 28 8.78 -4.57 13.66
C ALA A 28 8.84 -5.79 12.75
N LYS A 29 9.20 -6.94 13.33
CA LYS A 29 9.21 -8.25 12.68
C LYS A 29 7.78 -8.74 12.52
N ASN A 30 7.18 -8.39 11.41
CA ASN A 30 5.84 -8.80 11.02
C ASN A 30 5.78 -8.97 9.50
N GLU A 31 4.77 -9.69 9.04
CA GLU A 31 4.53 -9.99 7.62
C GLU A 31 3.89 -8.80 6.87
N LEU A 32 3.90 -7.60 7.44
CA LEU A 32 3.31 -6.43 6.80
C LEU A 32 4.32 -5.79 5.84
N PRO A 33 3.91 -5.49 4.59
CA PRO A 33 4.74 -4.71 3.69
C PRO A 33 4.90 -3.29 4.21
N VAL A 34 6.00 -2.62 3.86
CA VAL A 34 6.36 -1.29 4.39
C VAL A 34 5.24 -0.25 4.27
N PHE A 35 4.47 -0.28 3.18
CA PHE A 35 3.38 0.67 2.91
C PHE A 35 2.11 0.42 3.75
N LEU A 36 2.05 -0.64 4.56
CA LEU A 36 0.96 -0.92 5.51
C LEU A 36 1.43 -0.93 6.98
N LYS A 37 2.72 -0.74 7.24
CA LYS A 37 3.29 -0.83 8.60
C LYS A 37 2.91 0.36 9.49
N GLY A 38 2.53 1.51 8.93
CA GLY A 38 2.13 2.70 9.68
C GLY A 38 0.75 2.58 10.35
N GLY A 39 -0.03 1.54 10.03
CA GLY A 39 -1.22 1.14 10.76
C GLY A 39 -2.53 1.29 9.98
N PRO A 40 -3.68 1.51 10.66
CA PRO A 40 -5.00 1.54 10.02
C PRO A 40 -5.17 2.62 8.95
N ALA A 41 -4.52 3.77 9.11
CA ALA A 41 -4.59 4.87 8.14
C ALA A 41 -4.00 4.45 6.78
N ASP A 42 -2.86 3.76 6.78
CA ASP A 42 -2.22 3.24 5.58
C ASP A 42 -3.13 2.25 4.85
N LYS A 43 -3.80 1.36 5.59
CA LYS A 43 -4.75 0.39 5.02
C LYS A 43 -5.94 1.07 4.37
N ALA A 44 -6.51 2.09 5.03
CA ALA A 44 -7.63 2.85 4.49
C ALA A 44 -7.21 3.61 3.22
N LEU A 45 -6.06 4.29 3.27
CA LEU A 45 -5.54 5.04 2.14
C LEU A 45 -5.28 4.13 0.94
N PHE A 46 -4.58 3.01 1.15
CA PHE A 46 -4.34 2.02 0.10
C PHE A 46 -5.65 1.47 -0.49
N GLY A 47 -6.60 1.09 0.37
CA GLY A 47 -7.90 0.55 -0.06
C GLY A 47 -8.68 1.55 -0.92
N ILE A 48 -8.72 2.83 -0.52
CA ILE A 48 -9.38 3.90 -1.28
C ILE A 48 -8.69 4.09 -2.62
N THR A 49 -7.36 4.22 -2.63
CA THR A 49 -6.59 4.42 -3.86
C THR A 49 -6.79 3.26 -4.84
N ALA A 50 -6.66 2.02 -4.38
CA ALA A 50 -6.87 0.84 -5.21
C ALA A 50 -8.29 0.79 -5.80
N SER A 51 -9.31 1.10 -4.98
CA SER A 51 -10.70 1.14 -5.42
C SER A 51 -10.93 2.21 -6.49
N LEU A 52 -10.39 3.41 -6.32
CA LEU A 52 -10.47 4.48 -7.31
C LEU A 52 -9.79 4.10 -8.63
N CYS A 53 -8.62 3.44 -8.57
CA CYS A 53 -7.96 2.94 -9.77
C CYS A 53 -8.82 1.90 -10.51
N VAL A 54 -9.43 0.95 -9.80
CA VAL A 54 -10.34 -0.04 -10.41
C VAL A 54 -11.53 0.64 -11.07
N VAL A 55 -12.19 1.57 -10.38
CA VAL A 55 -13.32 2.33 -10.92
C VAL A 55 -12.90 3.13 -12.17
N GLY A 56 -11.74 3.79 -12.11
CA GLY A 56 -11.19 4.54 -13.25
C GLY A 56 -10.93 3.66 -14.47
N VAL A 57 -10.31 2.49 -14.27
CA VAL A 57 -10.04 1.53 -15.35
C VAL A 57 -11.33 1.01 -15.98
N LEU A 58 -12.33 0.65 -15.16
CA LEU A 58 -13.64 0.23 -15.66
C LEU A 58 -14.34 1.35 -16.43
N GLY A 59 -14.23 2.60 -15.97
CA GLY A 59 -14.76 3.77 -16.65
C GLY A 59 -14.12 3.99 -18.02
N ILE A 60 -12.79 3.87 -18.12
CA ILE A 60 -12.06 3.96 -19.40
C ILE A 60 -12.47 2.81 -20.31
N PHE A 61 -12.55 1.57 -19.80
CA PHE A 61 -12.96 0.43 -20.60
C PHE A 61 -14.37 0.63 -21.19
N LYS A 62 -15.31 1.09 -20.36
CA LYS A 62 -16.66 1.44 -20.81
C LYS A 62 -16.63 2.55 -21.87
N MET A 63 -15.87 3.61 -21.65
CA MET A 63 -15.74 4.71 -22.60
C MET A 63 -15.20 4.24 -23.95
N VAL A 64 -14.13 3.44 -23.95
CA VAL A 64 -13.55 2.89 -25.19
C VAL A 64 -14.54 1.98 -25.91
N TYR A 65 -15.28 1.14 -25.17
CA TYR A 65 -16.32 0.29 -25.74
C TYR A 65 -17.46 1.12 -26.37
N ASP A 66 -17.94 2.14 -25.65
CA ASP A 66 -19.02 3.01 -26.12
C ASP A 66 -18.60 3.80 -27.38
N LEU A 67 -17.35 4.25 -27.45
CA LEU A 67 -16.84 4.99 -28.62
C LEU A 67 -16.50 4.09 -29.81
N GLY A 68 -15.95 2.90 -29.56
CA GLY A 68 -15.45 2.01 -30.60
C GLY A 68 -16.50 1.04 -31.16
N PHE A 69 -17.46 0.61 -30.33
CA PHE A 69 -18.32 -0.53 -30.65
C PHE A 69 -19.81 -0.30 -30.39
N ALA A 70 -20.20 0.68 -29.56
CA ALA A 70 -21.62 0.94 -29.37
C ALA A 70 -22.22 1.57 -30.63
N LYS A 71 -23.13 0.84 -31.28
CA LYS A 71 -23.95 1.40 -32.35
C LYS A 71 -24.88 2.46 -31.76
N LYS A 72 -25.06 3.56 -32.49
CA LYS A 72 -26.04 4.62 -32.19
C LYS A 72 -27.38 3.95 -31.86
N LYS A 73 -27.89 4.14 -30.64
CA LYS A 73 -29.30 3.81 -30.37
C LYS A 73 -30.13 4.78 -31.21
N ALA A 74 -30.89 4.22 -32.15
CA ALA A 74 -31.85 4.94 -32.98
C ALA A 74 -32.98 5.50 -32.12
#